data_AF-A0A4V1THW6-F1
#
_entry.id   AF-A0A4V1THW6-F1
#
_cell.length_a   1.000
_cell.length_b   1.000
_cell.length_c   1.000
_cell.angle_alpha   90.00
_cell.angle_beta   90.00
_cell.angle_gamma   90.00
#
_symmetry.space_group_name_H-M   'P 1'
#
loop_
_entity.id
_entity.type
_entity.pdbx_description
1 polymer ?
#
loop_
_entity_poly.entity_id
_entity_poly.type
_entity_poly.pdbx_seq_one_letter_code
_entity_poly.pdbx_strand_id
1 'polypeptide(L)'
;MTRVFIPLDSFAVACGADEIADELALAASRGGHDVAITRNGSRGMAWLEPMLEVETDEGRIAYGPIEPGEIAELLSAGFLTGGAHAKRLGPTEKIPFLAKQTRLTFKRCGITDPLSLDDYRAHGGFDGLTRALSMTPQAIVQEVTDSGLRGRGGAGFPTGIKWKTVLETEDDRKYIVVNADEGDSGTFADRMIMEGDPFCLIEGMAIAASTTRMATGYSERV
;
A
#
# COMPACT_ATOMS: atom_id res chain seq x y z
N MET A 1 0.24 -8.20 23.99
CA MET A 1 -0.39 -8.16 22.66
C MET A 1 0.65 -8.34 21.57
N THR A 2 0.62 -9.47 20.86
CA THR A 2 1.46 -9.73 19.69
C THR A 2 0.73 -9.25 18.43
N ARG A 3 1.39 -8.45 17.59
CA ARG A 3 0.81 -8.03 16.31
C ARG A 3 1.13 -9.03 15.21
N VAL A 4 0.09 -9.47 14.51
CA VAL A 4 0.18 -10.36 13.35
C VAL A 4 -0.43 -9.65 12.15
N PHE A 5 0.20 -9.79 10.99
CA PHE A 5 -0.20 -9.14 9.75
C PHE A 5 -0.65 -10.19 8.76
N ILE A 6 -1.88 -10.05 8.26
CA ILE A 6 -2.50 -10.95 7.28
C ILE A 6 -3.03 -10.08 6.14
N PRO A 7 -2.46 -10.18 4.93
CA PRO A 7 -2.85 -9.29 3.85
C PRO A 7 -4.35 -9.36 3.50
N LEU A 8 -4.91 -8.21 3.10
CA LEU A 8 -6.29 -8.07 2.63
C LEU A 8 -6.37 -7.72 1.13
N ASP A 9 -5.22 -7.56 0.47
CA ASP A 9 -5.17 -7.40 -0.98
C ASP A 9 -5.88 -8.56 -1.67
N SER A 10 -6.56 -8.29 -2.77
CA SER A 10 -7.40 -9.24 -3.48
C SER A 10 -6.64 -10.48 -3.94
N PHE A 11 -5.33 -10.41 -4.20
CA PHE A 11 -4.53 -11.63 -4.43
C PHE A 11 -4.46 -12.53 -3.21
N ALA A 12 -4.18 -11.97 -2.03
CA ALA A 12 -4.10 -12.75 -0.81
C ALA A 12 -5.47 -13.30 -0.41
N VAL A 13 -6.53 -12.49 -0.55
CA VAL A 13 -7.91 -12.93 -0.31
C VAL A 13 -8.29 -14.06 -1.26
N ALA A 14 -7.95 -13.96 -2.56
CA ALA A 14 -8.18 -15.04 -3.53
C ALA A 14 -7.43 -16.34 -3.19
N CYS A 15 -6.37 -16.27 -2.38
CA CYS A 15 -5.62 -17.42 -1.88
C CYS A 15 -5.98 -17.85 -0.45
N GLY A 16 -7.09 -17.34 0.13
CA GLY A 16 -7.60 -17.78 1.43
C GLY A 16 -7.17 -16.93 2.64
N ALA A 17 -6.68 -15.71 2.44
CA ALA A 17 -6.21 -14.87 3.55
C ALA A 17 -7.30 -14.52 4.59
N ASP A 18 -8.57 -14.40 4.17
CA ASP A 18 -9.69 -14.14 5.10
C ASP A 18 -9.95 -15.35 6.02
N GLU A 19 -9.96 -16.55 5.44
CA GLU A 19 -10.13 -17.81 6.18
C GLU A 19 -8.99 -17.99 7.19
N ILE A 20 -7.75 -17.69 6.78
CA ILE A 20 -6.57 -17.73 7.65
C ILE A 20 -6.69 -16.71 8.81
N ALA A 21 -7.21 -15.51 8.55
CA ALA A 21 -7.42 -14.51 9.60
C ALA A 21 -8.46 -14.96 10.62
N ASP A 22 -9.57 -15.54 10.17
CA ASP A 22 -10.62 -16.08 11.04
C ASP A 22 -10.11 -17.28 11.86
N GLU A 23 -9.37 -18.19 11.23
CA GLU A 23 -8.73 -19.32 11.90
C GLU A 23 -7.76 -18.87 12.99
N LEU A 24 -6.91 -17.87 12.69
CA LEU A 24 -5.96 -17.32 13.67
C LEU A 24 -6.69 -16.67 14.84
N ALA A 25 -7.72 -15.86 14.57
CA ALA A 25 -8.50 -15.20 15.62
C ALA A 25 -9.15 -16.24 16.56
N LEU A 26 -9.74 -17.29 15.99
CA LEU A 26 -10.36 -18.38 16.75
C LEU A 26 -9.34 -19.17 17.56
N ALA A 27 -8.22 -19.55 16.96
CA ALA A 27 -7.16 -20.32 17.61
C ALA A 27 -6.48 -19.51 18.72
N ALA A 28 -6.20 -18.23 18.49
CA ALA A 28 -5.63 -17.33 19.50
C ALA A 28 -6.56 -17.18 20.71
N SER A 29 -7.86 -16.96 20.48
CA SER A 29 -8.86 -16.88 21.53
C SER A 29 -8.95 -18.16 22.37
N ARG A 30 -8.99 -19.34 21.71
CA ARG A 30 -9.02 -20.64 22.40
C ARG A 30 -7.74 -20.95 23.16
N GLY A 31 -6.59 -20.53 22.64
CA GLY A 31 -5.27 -20.72 23.25
C GLY A 31 -4.93 -19.70 24.34
N GLY A 32 -5.77 -18.68 24.57
CA GLY A 32 -5.49 -17.61 25.51
C GLY A 32 -4.35 -16.69 25.06
N HIS A 33 -4.11 -16.60 23.75
CA HIS A 33 -3.10 -15.70 23.17
C HIS A 33 -3.70 -14.31 22.93
N ASP A 34 -2.99 -13.28 23.39
CA ASP A 34 -3.34 -11.88 23.15
C ASP A 34 -2.75 -11.42 21.81
N VAL A 35 -3.52 -11.56 20.72
CA VAL A 35 -3.11 -11.28 19.33
C VAL A 35 -3.95 -10.15 18.74
N ALA A 36 -3.27 -9.16 18.15
CA ALA A 36 -3.90 -8.15 17.31
C ALA A 36 -3.61 -8.45 15.84
N ILE A 37 -4.65 -8.77 15.08
CA ILE A 37 -4.54 -9.03 13.64
C ILE A 37 -4.69 -7.70 12.89
N THR A 38 -3.62 -7.26 12.24
CA THR A 38 -3.63 -6.15 11.29
C THR A 38 -3.87 -6.72 9.89
N ARG A 39 -4.95 -6.27 9.24
CA ARG A 39 -5.22 -6.57 7.83
C ARG A 39 -4.46 -5.57 6.96
N ASN A 40 -3.20 -5.87 6.65
CA ASN A 40 -2.33 -5.00 5.84
C ASN A 40 -2.55 -5.17 4.33
N GLY A 41 -1.95 -4.32 3.51
CA GLY A 41 -1.84 -4.58 2.07
C GLY A 41 -0.90 -5.76 1.74
N SER A 42 -0.74 -6.10 0.46
CA SER A 42 0.29 -7.07 0.03
C SER A 42 1.68 -6.43 -0.07
N ARG A 43 2.72 -7.22 0.20
CA ARG A 43 4.13 -6.85 -0.06
C ARG A 43 4.51 -6.96 -1.54
N GLY A 44 3.65 -7.53 -2.39
CA GLY A 44 3.87 -7.70 -3.83
C GLY A 44 4.66 -8.95 -4.22
N MET A 45 4.86 -9.89 -3.28
CA MET A 45 5.46 -11.19 -3.54
C MET A 45 4.36 -12.24 -3.72
N ALA A 46 3.61 -12.14 -4.82
CA ALA A 46 2.38 -12.90 -5.03
C ALA A 46 2.53 -14.43 -4.86
N TRP A 47 3.71 -15.00 -5.14
CA TRP A 47 3.97 -16.44 -4.97
C TRP A 47 4.11 -16.88 -3.50
N LEU A 48 4.18 -15.93 -2.56
CA LEU A 48 4.20 -16.16 -1.12
C LEU A 48 2.86 -15.84 -0.47
N GLU A 49 1.89 -15.31 -1.20
CA GLU A 49 0.59 -14.98 -0.64
C GLU A 49 -0.27 -16.24 -0.42
N PRO A 50 -1.00 -16.37 0.70
CA PRO A 50 -1.04 -15.46 1.86
C PRO A 50 0.27 -15.49 2.67
N MET A 51 0.95 -14.35 2.75
CA MET A 51 2.20 -14.21 3.48
C MET A 51 1.92 -13.55 4.83
N LEU A 52 1.99 -14.34 5.89
CA LEU A 52 1.80 -13.88 7.25
C LEU A 52 3.08 -13.21 7.74
N GLU A 53 2.93 -12.14 8.51
CA GLU A 53 4.04 -11.58 9.28
C GLU A 53 3.68 -11.48 10.75
N VAL A 54 4.68 -11.63 11.62
CA VAL A 54 4.55 -11.45 13.07
C VAL A 54 5.56 -10.41 13.53
N GLU A 55 5.12 -9.48 14.37
CA GLU A 55 6.01 -8.51 15.01
C GLU A 55 6.83 -9.18 16.11
N THR A 56 8.14 -8.98 16.06
CA THR A 56 9.11 -9.48 17.05
C THR A 56 10.12 -8.38 17.38
N ASP A 57 10.99 -8.63 18.36
CA ASP A 57 12.09 -7.70 18.71
C ASP A 57 13.09 -7.48 17.54
N GLU A 58 13.15 -8.41 16.58
CA GLU A 58 13.99 -8.29 15.38
C GLU A 58 13.27 -7.60 14.20
N GLY A 59 12.06 -7.08 14.44
CA GLY A 59 11.14 -6.58 13.43
C GLY A 59 10.15 -7.65 12.95
N ARG A 60 9.53 -7.42 11.79
CA ARG A 60 8.55 -8.35 11.21
C ARG A 60 9.23 -9.59 10.61
N ILE A 61 8.78 -10.77 11.03
CA ILE A 61 9.22 -12.07 10.49
C ILE A 61 8.11 -12.63 9.60
N ALA A 62 8.45 -13.01 8.37
CA ALA A 62 7.50 -13.51 7.39
C ALA A 62 7.42 -15.05 7.35
N TYR A 63 6.23 -15.55 7.04
CA TYR A 63 5.89 -16.95 6.81
C TYR A 63 4.98 -17.06 5.59
N GLY A 64 5.28 -17.94 4.66
CA GLY A 64 4.39 -18.13 3.51
C GLY A 64 4.91 -19.06 2.41
N PRO A 65 4.04 -19.46 1.47
CA PRO A 65 2.59 -19.21 1.50
C PRO A 65 1.89 -20.09 2.54
N ILE A 66 1.02 -19.51 3.37
CA ILE A 66 0.23 -20.26 4.36
C ILE A 66 -1.11 -20.65 3.74
N GLU A 67 -1.52 -21.90 3.93
CA GLU A 67 -2.80 -22.42 3.45
C GLU A 67 -3.83 -22.43 4.58
N PRO A 68 -5.14 -22.28 4.28
CA PRO A 68 -6.20 -22.54 5.26
C PRO A 68 -6.03 -23.92 5.90
N GLY A 69 -6.19 -23.99 7.23
CA GLY A 69 -5.98 -25.19 8.04
C GLY A 69 -4.57 -25.36 8.63
N GLU A 70 -3.57 -24.61 8.17
CA GLU A 70 -2.19 -24.73 8.70
C GLU A 70 -1.94 -23.90 9.98
N ILE A 71 -2.91 -23.08 10.41
CA ILE A 71 -2.72 -22.14 11.53
C ILE A 71 -2.39 -22.84 12.85
N ALA A 72 -2.99 -24.00 13.12
CA ALA A 72 -2.72 -24.76 14.34
C ALA A 72 -1.27 -25.27 14.40
N GLU A 73 -0.74 -25.75 13.27
CA GLU A 73 0.66 -26.17 13.14
C GLU A 73 1.59 -24.96 13.31
N LEU A 74 1.28 -23.86 12.62
CA LEU A 74 2.05 -22.62 12.66
C LEU A 74 2.17 -22.06 14.09
N LEU A 75 1.06 -22.04 14.84
CA LEU A 75 1.06 -21.64 16.26
C LEU A 75 1.87 -22.59 17.13
N SER A 76 1.74 -23.90 16.93
CA SER A 76 2.51 -24.91 17.67
C SER A 76 4.01 -24.80 17.44
N ALA A 77 4.42 -24.31 16.27
CA ALA A 77 5.80 -24.02 15.91
C ALA A 77 6.35 -22.70 16.49
N GLY A 78 5.56 -21.99 17.32
CA GLY A 78 5.99 -20.76 17.97
C GLY A 78 5.90 -19.51 17.08
N PHE A 79 5.00 -19.50 16.10
CA PHE A 79 4.79 -18.37 15.18
C PHE A 79 4.68 -17.02 15.88
N LEU A 80 3.93 -16.92 16.99
CA LEU A 80 3.74 -15.66 17.73
C LEU A 80 5.03 -15.06 18.32
N THR A 81 6.15 -15.79 18.25
CA THR A 81 7.48 -15.37 18.70
C THR A 81 8.53 -15.42 17.60
N GLY A 82 8.14 -15.63 16.33
CA GLY A 82 9.08 -15.77 15.23
C GLY A 82 9.78 -17.14 15.16
N GLY A 83 9.17 -18.17 15.76
CA GLY A 83 9.68 -19.54 15.85
C GLY A 83 9.97 -20.23 14.52
N ALA A 84 10.76 -21.30 14.58
CA ALA A 84 11.18 -22.05 13.38
C ALA A 84 10.00 -22.82 12.77
N HIS A 85 9.85 -22.72 11.45
CA HIS A 85 8.82 -23.41 10.67
C HIS A 85 9.34 -23.65 9.26
N ALA A 86 8.88 -24.69 8.56
CA ALA A 86 9.31 -24.99 7.19
C ALA A 86 9.03 -23.82 6.22
N LYS A 87 7.94 -23.08 6.47
CA LYS A 87 7.52 -21.90 5.70
C LYS A 87 8.07 -20.57 6.23
N ARG A 88 9.01 -20.58 7.19
CA ARG A 88 9.62 -19.35 7.74
C ARG A 88 10.57 -18.73 6.71
N LEU A 89 10.33 -17.47 6.39
CA LEU A 89 11.12 -16.70 5.40
C LEU A 89 12.16 -15.79 6.08
N GLY A 90 12.03 -15.56 7.39
CA GLY A 90 12.91 -14.68 8.16
C GLY A 90 12.44 -13.21 8.12
N PRO A 91 13.33 -12.25 8.46
CA PRO A 91 12.95 -10.84 8.46
C PRO A 91 12.45 -10.38 7.10
N THR A 92 11.21 -9.86 7.03
CA THR A 92 10.51 -9.59 5.77
C THR A 92 11.32 -8.67 4.85
N GLU A 93 11.86 -7.58 5.40
CA GLU A 93 12.65 -6.59 4.65
C GLU A 93 14.00 -7.13 4.14
N LYS A 94 14.46 -8.28 4.66
CA LYS A 94 15.70 -8.94 4.22
C LYS A 94 15.46 -9.98 3.12
N ILE A 95 14.20 -10.26 2.75
CA ILE A 95 13.89 -11.15 1.63
C ILE A 95 14.50 -10.54 0.36
N PRO A 96 15.40 -11.24 -0.38
CA PRO A 96 16.18 -10.63 -1.45
C PRO A 96 15.37 -9.94 -2.55
N PHE A 97 14.15 -10.41 -2.83
CA PHE A 97 13.26 -9.77 -3.79
C PHE A 97 12.80 -8.37 -3.33
N LEU A 98 12.52 -8.21 -2.04
CA LEU A 98 12.08 -6.94 -1.46
C LEU A 98 13.27 -6.01 -1.20
N ALA A 99 14.34 -6.54 -0.60
CA ALA A 99 15.54 -5.80 -0.21
C ALA A 99 16.27 -5.11 -1.37
N LYS A 100 16.11 -5.63 -2.60
CA LYS A 100 16.75 -5.10 -3.81
C LYS A 100 15.90 -4.07 -4.56
N GLN A 101 14.72 -3.72 -4.06
CA GLN A 101 13.84 -2.74 -4.69
C GLN A 101 14.11 -1.32 -4.18
N THR A 102 13.85 -0.34 -5.04
CA THR A 102 13.71 1.07 -4.63
C THR A 102 12.23 1.43 -4.61
N ARG A 103 11.57 1.22 -3.47
CA ARG A 103 10.13 1.48 -3.33
C ARG A 103 9.88 2.94 -2.96
N LEU A 104 9.78 3.81 -3.97
CA LEU A 104 9.41 5.22 -3.74
C LEU A 104 7.89 5.36 -3.58
N THR A 105 7.12 4.96 -4.59
CA THR A 105 5.65 5.01 -4.56
C THR A 105 5.06 3.95 -3.64
N PHE A 106 5.55 2.72 -3.73
CA PHE A 106 5.06 1.56 -2.98
C PHE A 106 5.63 1.47 -1.55
N LYS A 107 6.19 2.56 -0.99
CA LYS A 107 6.94 2.52 0.28
C LYS A 107 6.14 1.97 1.46
N ARG A 108 4.81 2.13 1.46
CA ARG A 108 3.91 1.67 2.55
C ARG A 108 3.13 0.40 2.20
N CYS A 109 3.01 0.05 0.92
CA CYS A 109 2.24 -1.12 0.50
C CYS A 109 2.77 -2.41 1.16
N GLY A 110 1.90 -3.01 1.97
CA GLY A 110 2.17 -4.21 2.76
C GLY A 110 2.76 -3.97 4.16
N ILE A 111 3.07 -2.73 4.50
CA ILE A 111 3.50 -2.35 5.86
C ILE A 111 2.29 -1.98 6.71
N THR A 112 1.46 -1.07 6.20
CA THR A 112 0.37 -0.42 6.94
C THR A 112 -0.95 -1.19 6.82
N ASP A 113 -1.84 -0.96 7.79
CA ASP A 113 -3.28 -1.10 7.55
C ASP A 113 -3.72 -0.02 6.53
N PRO A 114 -4.24 -0.40 5.35
CA PRO A 114 -4.52 0.54 4.27
C PRO A 114 -5.65 1.53 4.61
N LEU A 115 -6.50 1.23 5.60
CA LEU A 115 -7.60 2.11 6.01
C LEU A 115 -7.29 2.89 7.30
N SER A 116 -6.11 2.71 7.88
CA SER A 116 -5.67 3.44 9.07
C SER A 116 -4.97 4.76 8.70
N LEU A 117 -5.64 5.88 9.00
CA LEU A 117 -5.05 7.22 8.84
C LEU A 117 -3.83 7.42 9.76
N ASP A 118 -3.82 6.78 10.94
CA ASP A 118 -2.73 6.87 11.89
C ASP A 118 -1.49 6.13 11.37
N ASP A 119 -1.66 4.95 10.78
CA ASP A 119 -0.57 4.23 10.10
C ASP A 119 -0.04 5.06 8.93
N TYR A 120 -0.93 5.62 8.11
CA TYR A 120 -0.53 6.44 6.96
C TYR A 120 0.35 7.64 7.39
N ARG A 121 -0.10 8.39 8.41
CA ARG A 121 0.65 9.52 8.99
C ARG A 121 1.97 9.09 9.62
N ALA A 122 1.99 8.00 10.39
CA ALA A 122 3.19 7.49 11.03
C ALA A 122 4.30 7.14 10.02
N HIS A 123 3.94 6.86 8.76
CA HIS A 123 4.87 6.55 7.67
C HIS A 123 5.07 7.71 6.67
N GLY A 124 4.88 8.94 7.15
CA GLY A 124 5.09 10.19 6.39
C GLY A 124 4.01 10.45 5.34
N GLY A 125 2.79 10.00 5.59
CA GLY A 125 1.61 10.36 4.83
C GLY A 125 1.10 11.76 5.20
N PHE A 126 0.61 12.50 4.21
CA PHE A 126 0.21 13.91 4.26
C PHE A 126 1.34 14.93 4.45
N ASP A 127 2.60 14.51 4.61
CA ASP A 127 3.74 15.44 4.64
C ASP A 127 3.85 16.23 3.32
N GLY A 128 3.64 15.55 2.19
CA GLY A 128 3.66 16.16 0.86
C GLY A 128 2.53 17.17 0.68
N LEU A 129 1.32 16.80 1.08
CA LEU A 129 0.16 17.70 1.06
C LEU A 129 0.33 18.90 1.98
N THR A 130 0.81 18.69 3.22
CA THR A 130 1.06 19.76 4.18
C THR A 130 2.04 20.78 3.61
N ARG A 131 3.11 20.30 2.97
CA ARG A 131 4.08 21.16 2.30
C ARG A 131 3.46 21.88 1.10
N ALA A 132 2.72 21.18 0.24
CA ALA A 132 2.06 21.77 -0.93
C ALA A 132 1.10 22.91 -0.54
N LEU A 133 0.34 22.76 0.55
CA LEU A 133 -0.56 23.81 1.06
C LEU A 133 0.16 25.08 1.52
N SER A 134 1.46 25.01 1.82
CA SER A 134 2.29 26.18 2.15
C SER A 134 2.95 26.85 0.93
N MET A 135 2.76 26.29 -0.27
CA MET A 135 3.40 26.73 -1.51
C MET A 135 2.41 27.42 -2.45
N THR A 136 2.94 28.21 -3.39
CA THR A 136 2.13 28.71 -4.49
C THR A 136 1.91 27.61 -5.53
N PRO A 137 0.78 27.62 -6.26
CA PRO A 137 0.55 26.75 -7.42
C PRO A 137 1.73 26.63 -8.39
N GLN A 138 2.36 27.76 -8.72
CA GLN A 138 3.49 27.81 -9.64
C GLN A 138 4.72 27.08 -9.08
N ALA A 139 4.99 27.20 -7.78
CA ALA A 139 6.09 26.49 -7.14
C ALA A 139 5.87 24.97 -7.14
N ILE A 140 4.64 24.50 -6.90
CA ILE A 140 4.32 23.07 -6.94
C ILE A 140 4.49 22.51 -8.36
N VAL A 141 3.98 23.21 -9.39
CA VAL A 141 4.18 22.81 -10.79
C VAL A 141 5.66 22.77 -11.15
N GLN A 142 6.45 23.74 -10.68
CA GLN A 142 7.89 23.75 -10.91
C GLN A 142 8.57 22.53 -10.28
N GLU A 143 8.24 22.17 -9.04
CA GLU A 143 8.82 20.98 -8.39
C GLU A 143 8.45 19.67 -9.09
N VAL A 144 7.19 19.53 -9.52
CA VAL A 144 6.79 18.35 -10.31
C VAL A 144 7.55 18.31 -11.64
N THR A 145 7.80 19.47 -12.25
CA THR A 145 8.61 19.58 -13.48
C THR A 145 10.07 19.17 -13.21
N ASP A 146 10.67 19.70 -12.15
CA ASP A 146 12.07 19.45 -11.78
C ASP A 146 12.30 18.00 -11.34
N SER A 147 11.28 17.33 -10.79
CA SER A 147 11.34 15.90 -10.48
C SER A 147 11.50 15.00 -11.72
N GLY A 148 11.21 15.53 -12.91
CA GLY A 148 11.21 14.76 -14.15
C GLY A 148 10.08 13.73 -14.24
N LEU A 149 9.00 13.86 -13.43
CA LEU A 149 7.88 12.93 -13.45
C LEU A 149 7.21 12.89 -14.83
N ARG A 150 6.99 11.67 -15.33
CA ARG A 150 6.30 11.38 -16.59
C ARG A 150 5.05 10.54 -16.31
N GLY A 151 4.05 10.66 -17.17
CA GLY A 151 2.82 9.86 -17.10
C GLY A 151 3.12 8.36 -17.10
N ARG A 152 2.55 7.64 -16.12
CA ARG A 152 2.82 6.21 -15.89
C ARG A 152 1.88 5.26 -16.63
N GLY A 153 0.77 5.76 -17.20
CA GLY A 153 -0.13 4.99 -18.07
C GLY A 153 0.38 4.81 -19.52
N GLY A 154 1.68 4.60 -19.72
CA GLY A 154 2.27 4.27 -21.03
C GLY A 154 2.76 5.44 -21.88
N ALA A 155 1.97 6.49 -22.09
CA ALA A 155 2.32 7.59 -23.02
C ALA A 155 3.55 8.43 -22.60
N GLY A 156 3.92 8.42 -21.32
CA GLY A 156 5.14 9.05 -20.84
C GLY A 156 5.20 10.58 -21.02
N PHE A 157 4.07 11.27 -21.14
CA PHE A 157 4.04 12.73 -21.25
C PHE A 157 4.52 13.39 -19.94
N PRO A 158 5.34 14.46 -19.97
CA PRO A 158 5.81 15.12 -18.76
C PRO A 158 4.66 15.68 -17.91
N THR A 159 4.57 15.24 -16.65
CA THR A 159 3.44 15.57 -15.76
C THR A 159 3.41 17.06 -15.42
N GLY A 160 4.58 17.67 -15.18
CA GLY A 160 4.69 19.11 -14.87
C GLY A 160 4.19 20.00 -16.01
N ILE A 161 4.47 19.65 -17.27
CA ILE A 161 3.97 20.38 -18.44
C ILE A 161 2.44 20.28 -18.51
N LYS A 162 1.88 19.08 -18.31
CA LYS A 162 0.42 18.88 -18.28
C LYS A 162 -0.24 19.75 -17.21
N TRP A 163 0.32 19.77 -16.00
CA TRP A 163 -0.21 20.58 -14.90
C TRP A 163 -0.07 22.08 -15.16
N LYS A 164 1.03 22.52 -15.76
CA LYS A 164 1.22 23.91 -16.17
C LYS A 164 0.12 24.38 -17.12
N THR A 165 -0.17 23.60 -18.17
CA THR A 165 -1.25 23.92 -19.12
C THR A 165 -2.61 24.05 -18.43
N VAL A 166 -2.93 23.12 -17.51
CA VAL A 166 -4.19 23.18 -16.76
C VAL A 166 -4.23 24.38 -15.81
N LEU A 167 -3.11 24.70 -15.15
CA LEU A 167 -3.01 25.87 -14.26
C LEU A 167 -3.24 27.18 -15.03
N GLU A 168 -2.61 27.33 -16.19
CA GLU A 168 -2.67 28.53 -17.04
C GLU A 168 -4.00 28.70 -17.80
N THR A 169 -4.82 27.64 -17.87
CA THR A 169 -6.16 27.74 -18.47
C THR A 169 -7.09 28.55 -17.56
N GLU A 170 -7.73 29.59 -18.09
CA GLU A 170 -8.73 30.37 -17.35
C GLU A 170 -10.10 29.68 -17.45
N ASP A 171 -10.54 29.08 -16.36
CA ASP A 171 -11.87 28.48 -16.21
C ASP A 171 -12.26 28.50 -14.72
N ASP A 172 -13.54 28.73 -14.45
CA ASP A 172 -14.11 28.72 -13.09
C ASP A 172 -14.22 27.29 -12.52
N ARG A 173 -14.18 26.26 -13.39
CA ARG A 173 -14.32 24.85 -12.99
C ARG A 173 -13.29 23.98 -13.69
N LYS A 174 -12.42 23.38 -12.88
CA LYS A 174 -11.43 22.40 -13.32
C LYS A 174 -11.61 21.09 -12.57
N TYR A 175 -11.21 20.01 -13.22
CA TYR A 175 -11.38 18.64 -12.72
C TYR A 175 -10.07 17.88 -12.70
N ILE A 176 -9.88 17.08 -11.65
CA ILE A 176 -8.89 16.00 -11.64
C ILE A 176 -9.59 14.69 -11.93
N VAL A 177 -9.03 13.94 -12.88
CA VAL A 177 -9.48 12.59 -13.21
C VAL A 177 -8.30 11.65 -13.04
N VAL A 178 -8.50 10.65 -12.18
CA VAL A 178 -7.62 9.48 -12.11
C VAL A 178 -8.18 8.42 -13.03
N ASN A 179 -7.38 8.02 -14.01
CA ASN A 179 -7.66 6.81 -14.78
C ASN A 179 -7.14 5.62 -13.97
N ALA A 180 -8.06 4.82 -13.46
CA ALA A 180 -7.79 3.61 -12.66
C ALA A 180 -8.38 2.36 -13.32
N ASP A 181 -8.50 2.38 -14.65
CA ASP A 181 -9.11 1.28 -15.41
C ASP A 181 -8.21 0.03 -15.42
N GLU A 182 -6.88 0.22 -15.51
CA GLU A 182 -5.85 -0.84 -15.48
C GLU A 182 -6.26 -2.09 -16.31
N GLY A 183 -6.82 -1.88 -17.51
CA GLY A 183 -7.37 -2.96 -18.34
C GLY A 183 -6.33 -3.85 -19.03
N ASP A 184 -5.03 -3.52 -18.94
CA ASP A 184 -3.95 -4.29 -19.57
C ASP A 184 -3.65 -5.58 -18.80
N SER A 185 -3.64 -6.72 -19.48
CA SER A 185 -3.31 -8.01 -18.86
C SER A 185 -1.91 -8.00 -18.24
N GLY A 186 -1.79 -8.45 -16.99
CA GLY A 186 -0.52 -8.50 -16.27
C GLY A 186 -0.15 -7.21 -15.54
N THR A 187 -1.01 -6.19 -15.58
CA THR A 187 -0.89 -4.99 -14.73
C THR A 187 -1.76 -5.14 -13.48
N PHE A 188 -1.23 -4.67 -12.35
CA PHE A 188 -1.89 -4.71 -11.03
C PHE A 188 -1.30 -3.66 -10.06
N ALA A 189 -0.48 -2.74 -10.58
CA ALA A 189 0.19 -1.74 -9.77
C ALA A 189 -0.80 -0.69 -9.25
N ASP A 190 -1.73 -0.25 -10.10
CA ASP A 190 -2.77 0.70 -9.71
C ASP A 190 -3.71 0.05 -8.70
N ARG A 191 -4.13 -1.19 -8.96
CA ARG A 191 -4.90 -2.00 -8.04
C ARG A 191 -4.22 -2.12 -6.67
N MET A 192 -2.93 -2.48 -6.63
CA MET A 192 -2.17 -2.60 -5.38
C MET A 192 -2.04 -1.28 -4.61
N ILE A 193 -1.94 -0.12 -5.28
CA ILE A 193 -1.94 1.18 -4.60
C ILE A 193 -3.32 1.48 -4.03
N MET A 194 -4.38 1.27 -4.80
CA MET A 194 -5.75 1.53 -4.36
C MET A 194 -6.18 0.62 -3.20
N GLU A 195 -5.73 -0.63 -3.17
CA GLU A 195 -6.06 -1.56 -2.09
C GLU A 195 -5.09 -1.44 -0.90
N GLY A 196 -3.80 -1.22 -1.15
CA GLY A 196 -2.74 -1.29 -0.14
C GLY A 196 -2.23 0.03 0.42
N ASP A 197 -2.48 1.16 -0.25
CA ASP A 197 -2.09 2.51 0.19
C ASP A 197 -3.03 3.60 -0.41
N PRO A 198 -4.36 3.50 -0.23
CA PRO A 198 -5.33 4.36 -0.92
C PRO A 198 -5.14 5.85 -0.61
N PHE A 199 -4.70 6.18 0.60
CA PHE A 199 -4.43 7.56 0.99
C PHE A 199 -3.30 8.21 0.19
N CYS A 200 -2.38 7.42 -0.38
CA CYS A 200 -1.36 7.95 -1.29
C CYS A 200 -1.98 8.52 -2.58
N LEU A 201 -2.97 7.83 -3.14
CA LEU A 201 -3.70 8.31 -4.31
C LEU A 201 -4.49 9.58 -3.98
N ILE A 202 -5.23 9.55 -2.86
CA ILE A 202 -6.03 10.68 -2.39
C ILE A 202 -5.14 11.90 -2.12
N GLU A 203 -3.98 11.71 -1.48
CA GLU A 203 -3.02 12.78 -1.22
C GLU A 203 -2.49 13.38 -2.53
N GLY A 204 -2.09 12.53 -3.49
CA GLY A 204 -1.64 12.98 -4.81
C GLY A 204 -2.72 13.78 -5.55
N MET A 205 -3.98 13.34 -5.47
CA MET A 205 -5.11 14.07 -6.05
C MET A 205 -5.34 15.41 -5.36
N ALA A 206 -5.26 15.46 -4.04
CA ALA A 206 -5.44 16.70 -3.27
C ALA A 206 -4.32 17.73 -3.58
N ILE A 207 -3.07 17.27 -3.72
CA ILE A 207 -1.95 18.13 -4.15
C ILE A 207 -2.23 18.69 -5.55
N ALA A 208 -2.61 17.85 -6.50
CA ALA A 208 -2.90 18.28 -7.87
C ALA A 208 -4.08 19.27 -7.94
N ALA A 209 -5.16 18.99 -7.19
CA ALA A 209 -6.36 19.82 -7.17
C ALA A 209 -6.09 21.20 -6.53
N SER A 210 -5.39 21.23 -5.39
CA SER A 210 -5.00 22.49 -4.74
C SER A 210 -4.05 23.32 -5.60
N THR A 211 -3.15 22.66 -6.34
CA THR A 211 -2.25 23.32 -7.30
C THR A 211 -3.02 23.99 -8.43
N THR A 212 -3.98 23.31 -9.04
CA THR A 212 -4.64 23.78 -10.26
C THR A 212 -5.95 24.53 -10.01
N ARG A 213 -6.35 24.71 -8.75
CA ARG A 213 -7.63 25.31 -8.32
C ARG A 213 -8.86 24.53 -8.81
N MET A 214 -8.77 23.20 -8.77
CA MET A 214 -9.88 22.33 -9.15
C MET A 214 -10.95 22.28 -8.05
N ALA A 215 -12.22 22.28 -8.45
CA ALA A 215 -13.35 22.26 -7.53
C ALA A 215 -13.83 20.83 -7.21
N THR A 216 -13.62 19.87 -8.12
CA THR A 216 -14.12 18.49 -8.02
C THR A 216 -13.11 17.50 -8.58
N GLY A 217 -12.98 16.32 -7.94
CA GLY A 217 -12.16 15.21 -8.42
C GLY A 217 -12.97 13.94 -8.62
N TYR A 218 -12.65 13.19 -9.68
CA TYR A 218 -13.27 11.90 -10.02
C TYR A 218 -12.19 10.82 -10.18
N SER A 219 -12.57 9.58 -9.86
CA SER A 219 -11.84 8.37 -10.23
C SER A 219 -12.79 7.55 -11.08
N GLU A 220 -12.50 7.38 -12.37
CA GLU A 220 -13.39 6.70 -13.31
C GLU A 220 -12.72 5.42 -13.86
N ARG A 221 -13.52 4.36 -14.02
CA ARG A 221 -13.24 3.26 -14.97
C ARG A 221 -13.83 3.69 -16.31
N VAL A 222 -13.06 3.62 -17.38
CA VAL A 222 -13.53 3.98 -18.73
C VAL A 222 -14.02 2.74 -19.44
#